data_AF-A0A8J3LBS5-F1
#
_entry.id   AF-A0A8J3LBS5-F1
#
_cell.length_a   1.000
_cell.length_b   1.000
_cell.length_c   1.000
_cell.angle_alpha   90.00
_cell.angle_beta   90.00
_cell.angle_gamma   90.00
#
_symmetry.space_group_name_H-M   'P 1'
#
loop_
_entity.id
_entity.type
_entity.pdbx_description
1 polymer ?
#
loop_
_entity_poly.entity_id
_entity_poly.type
_entity_poly.pdbx_seq_one_letter_code
_entity_poly.pdbx_strand_id
1 'polypeptide(L)'
;MTGSVLLGLGVVAVLVVAAYAVVCAMRPAAGYLAGRRWTQASDRHGRAALSWLTARVAAEIVLLVIGAALVFTLASVFVEVLDAVVDDDDLTVIDRPAVAWLAGHRTPGLTHLQIAITDLGSAVALTVAAVIAVAAVAWRTRSWYPVVLGVLTLGVLQLIVYAIKEIIGRDRPNPPDQVVTAAGYSFPSGHSASSLVGFALLAWLVCMLTSNRTVWATVWVAAAAGTVLVGLSRVYLGVHYPSDVLGGWALGLTWLAVIAVATRVWQMRAASRETA
;
A
#
# COMPACT_ATOMS: atom_id res chain seq x y z
N MET A 1 8.41 -10.33 27.13
CA MET A 1 7.16 -9.93 26.42
C MET A 1 7.27 -8.59 25.67
N THR A 2 8.20 -7.70 26.00
CA THR A 2 8.41 -6.43 25.27
C THR A 2 9.24 -6.57 23.98
N GLY A 3 10.06 -7.61 23.87
CA GLY A 3 10.92 -7.84 22.70
C GLY A 3 10.17 -8.20 21.42
N SER A 4 9.08 -8.98 21.51
CA SER A 4 8.30 -9.43 20.34
C SER A 4 7.44 -8.32 19.73
N VAL A 5 6.89 -7.41 20.54
CA VAL A 5 6.06 -6.29 20.07
C VAL A 5 6.89 -5.20 19.40
N LEU A 6 8.08 -4.89 19.94
CA LEU A 6 9.02 -3.95 19.31
C LEU A 6 9.65 -4.52 18.03
N LEU A 7 9.91 -5.83 17.99
CA LEU A 7 10.26 -6.52 16.74
C LEU A 7 9.13 -6.45 15.72
N GLY A 8 7.87 -6.65 16.14
CA GLY A 8 6.71 -6.58 15.26
C GLY A 8 6.52 -5.19 14.64
N LEU A 9 6.59 -4.12 15.44
CA LEU A 9 6.47 -2.74 14.95
C LEU A 9 7.66 -2.30 14.08
N GLY A 10 8.88 -2.73 14.44
CA GLY A 10 10.08 -2.49 13.63
C GLY A 10 10.03 -3.22 12.29
N VAL A 11 9.56 -4.47 12.27
CA VAL A 11 9.36 -5.27 11.06
C VAL A 11 8.27 -4.67 10.18
N VAL A 12 7.14 -4.21 10.74
CA VAL A 12 6.08 -3.55 9.97
C VAL A 12 6.57 -2.23 9.37
N ALA A 13 7.30 -1.40 10.12
CA ALA A 13 7.88 -0.16 9.58
C ALA A 13 8.91 -0.45 8.47
N VAL A 14 9.75 -1.47 8.65
CA VAL A 14 10.72 -1.93 7.64
C VAL A 14 10.01 -2.53 6.42
N LEU A 15 8.94 -3.30 6.59
CA LEU A 15 8.15 -3.88 5.51
C LEU A 15 7.36 -2.81 4.74
N VAL A 16 6.80 -1.80 5.43
CA VAL A 16 6.16 -0.65 4.79
C VAL A 16 7.17 0.13 3.97
N VAL A 17 8.35 0.44 4.53
CA VAL A 17 9.44 1.15 3.84
C VAL A 17 10.03 0.33 2.69
N ALA A 18 10.21 -0.99 2.87
CA ALA A 18 10.74 -1.90 1.86
C ALA A 18 9.74 -2.13 0.71
N ALA A 19 8.46 -2.34 1.01
CA ALA A 19 7.42 -2.42 0.01
C ALA A 19 7.28 -1.08 -0.75
N TYR A 20 7.41 0.05 -0.07
CA TYR A 20 7.48 1.37 -0.69
C TYR A 20 8.68 1.55 -1.60
N ALA A 21 9.86 1.12 -1.16
CA ALA A 21 11.08 1.15 -1.96
C ALA A 21 10.94 0.27 -3.21
N VAL A 22 10.22 -0.86 -3.12
CA VAL A 22 9.89 -1.73 -4.26
C VAL A 22 8.91 -1.05 -5.21
N VAL A 23 7.86 -0.40 -4.71
CA VAL A 23 6.94 0.40 -5.54
C VAL A 23 7.64 1.60 -6.19
N CYS A 24 8.61 2.20 -5.49
CA CYS A 24 9.51 3.22 -6.05
C CYS A 24 10.47 2.65 -7.09
N ALA A 25 10.91 1.41 -6.94
CA ALA A 25 11.78 0.69 -7.88
C ALA A 25 11.04 0.30 -9.15
N MET A 26 9.71 0.16 -9.09
CA MET A 26 8.82 0.05 -10.25
C MET A 26 8.64 1.36 -11.04
N ARG A 27 9.66 2.22 -11.03
CA ARG A 27 9.72 3.39 -11.91
C ARG A 27 9.21 2.96 -13.28
N PRO A 28 8.24 3.68 -13.87
CA PRO A 28 8.04 3.56 -15.30
C PRO A 28 9.43 3.75 -15.88
N ALA A 29 9.93 2.76 -16.60
CA ALA A 29 11.05 2.93 -17.50
C ALA A 29 10.62 3.83 -18.68
N ALA A 30 9.82 4.87 -18.41
CA ALA A 30 9.39 5.91 -19.33
C ALA A 30 10.57 6.75 -19.82
N GLY A 31 11.73 6.66 -19.13
CA GLY A 31 13.01 7.14 -19.66
C GLY A 31 13.77 6.14 -20.54
N TYR A 32 13.37 4.86 -20.59
CA TYR A 32 14.09 3.79 -21.30
C TYR A 32 13.35 3.27 -22.54
N LEU A 33 12.05 3.53 -22.65
CA LEU A 33 11.25 3.36 -23.87
C LEU A 33 11.29 4.57 -24.82
N ALA A 34 12.00 5.64 -24.44
CA ALA A 34 12.58 6.55 -25.43
C ALA A 34 13.83 5.86 -26.01
N GLY A 35 13.69 4.91 -26.93
CA GLY A 35 13.36 5.27 -28.31
C GLY A 35 14.52 5.97 -29.03
N ARG A 36 15.70 6.16 -28.40
CA ARG A 36 16.88 6.71 -29.07
C ARG A 36 18.11 5.86 -28.80
N ARG A 37 18.70 5.36 -29.90
CA ARG A 37 20.01 4.72 -30.07
C ARG A 37 20.05 3.20 -30.21
N TRP A 38 19.06 2.57 -30.83
CA TRP A 38 19.25 1.20 -31.34
C TRP A 38 19.06 1.01 -32.85
N THR A 39 18.59 2.04 -33.56
CA THR A 39 18.52 1.99 -35.04
C THR A 39 19.82 2.40 -35.75
N GLN A 40 20.93 2.63 -35.03
CA GLN A 40 22.22 3.02 -35.65
C GLN A 40 23.45 2.25 -35.18
N ALA A 41 23.32 1.28 -34.26
CA ALA A 41 24.47 0.54 -33.73
C ALA A 41 24.47 -0.96 -34.10
N SER A 42 23.48 -1.42 -34.86
CA SER A 42 23.32 -2.85 -35.22
C SER A 42 24.43 -3.42 -36.10
N ASP A 43 25.30 -2.58 -36.67
CA ASP A 43 26.09 -3.06 -37.80
C ASP A 43 27.47 -3.65 -37.44
N ARG A 44 27.89 -3.75 -36.16
CA ARG A 44 29.23 -4.32 -35.87
C ARG A 44 29.42 -5.31 -34.72
N HIS A 45 28.49 -5.55 -33.78
CA HIS A 45 28.80 -6.49 -32.67
C HIS A 45 27.59 -7.29 -32.14
N GLY A 46 27.16 -8.32 -32.88
CA GLY A 46 26.07 -9.22 -32.47
C GLY A 46 26.23 -9.85 -31.07
N ARG A 47 27.46 -10.05 -30.58
CA ARG A 47 27.73 -10.56 -29.21
C ARG A 47 27.38 -9.55 -28.11
N ALA A 48 27.64 -8.26 -28.32
CA ALA A 48 27.33 -7.21 -27.35
C ALA A 48 25.81 -6.93 -27.28
N ALA A 49 25.13 -7.06 -28.42
CA ALA A 49 23.68 -7.05 -28.49
C ALA A 49 23.06 -8.23 -27.71
N LEU A 50 23.58 -9.45 -27.91
CA LEU A 50 23.07 -10.64 -27.24
C LEU A 50 23.28 -10.56 -25.71
N SER A 51 24.47 -10.15 -25.24
CA SER A 51 24.78 -10.06 -23.81
C SER A 51 23.96 -8.99 -23.09
N TRP A 52 23.67 -7.87 -23.77
CA TRP A 52 22.78 -6.85 -23.23
C TRP A 52 21.33 -7.36 -23.13
N LEU A 53 20.84 -8.06 -24.15
CA LEU A 53 19.50 -8.63 -24.16
C LEU A 53 19.33 -9.68 -23.06
N THR A 54 20.30 -10.59 -22.90
CA THR A 54 20.26 -11.61 -21.84
C THR A 54 20.33 -11.00 -20.45
N ALA A 55 21.20 -10.01 -20.23
CA ALA A 55 21.27 -9.29 -18.95
C ALA A 55 19.96 -8.56 -18.62
N ARG A 56 19.30 -7.97 -19.62
CA ARG A 56 17.99 -7.31 -19.45
C ARG A 56 16.91 -8.31 -19.08
N VAL A 57 16.77 -9.41 -19.82
CA VAL A 57 15.78 -10.46 -19.53
C VAL A 57 16.03 -11.06 -18.15
N ALA A 58 17.29 -11.34 -17.79
CA ALA A 58 17.64 -11.82 -16.46
C ALA A 58 17.24 -10.84 -15.35
N ALA A 59 17.50 -9.53 -15.53
CA ALA A 59 17.10 -8.51 -14.56
C ALA A 59 15.58 -8.44 -14.37
N GLU A 60 14.80 -8.52 -15.45
CA GLU A 60 13.33 -8.55 -15.34
C GLU A 60 12.83 -9.80 -14.62
N ILE A 61 13.38 -10.98 -14.93
CA ILE A 61 13.04 -12.23 -14.23
C ILE A 61 13.36 -12.11 -12.75
N VAL A 62 14.53 -11.59 -12.40
CA VAL A 62 14.93 -11.38 -11.00
C VAL A 62 13.94 -10.44 -10.29
N LEU A 63 13.56 -9.32 -10.91
CA LEU A 63 12.57 -8.40 -10.34
C LEU A 63 11.20 -9.05 -10.16
N LEU A 64 10.75 -9.88 -11.10
CA LEU A 64 9.50 -10.61 -10.99
C LEU A 64 9.54 -11.67 -9.88
N VAL A 65 10.66 -12.37 -9.73
CA VAL A 65 10.87 -13.35 -8.64
C VAL A 65 10.87 -12.65 -7.29
N ILE A 66 11.61 -11.53 -7.16
CA ILE A 66 11.61 -10.73 -5.94
C ILE A 66 10.21 -10.20 -5.63
N GLY A 67 9.50 -9.69 -6.64
CA GLY A 67 8.13 -9.20 -6.50
C GLY A 67 7.16 -10.30 -6.06
N ALA A 68 7.25 -11.49 -6.65
CA ALA A 68 6.43 -12.65 -6.28
C ALA A 68 6.75 -13.13 -4.85
N ALA A 69 8.03 -13.20 -4.48
CA ALA A 69 8.44 -13.53 -3.11
C ALA A 69 7.90 -12.50 -2.10
N LEU A 70 7.94 -11.20 -2.44
CA LEU A 70 7.36 -10.14 -1.61
C LEU A 70 5.85 -10.30 -1.46
N VAL A 71 5.10 -10.53 -2.54
CA VAL A 71 3.65 -10.80 -2.49
C VAL A 71 3.37 -11.99 -1.57
N PHE A 72 4.08 -13.10 -1.76
CA PHE A 72 3.91 -14.28 -0.93
C PHE A 72 4.17 -13.97 0.55
N THR A 73 5.27 -13.27 0.85
CA THR A 73 5.66 -12.94 2.22
C THR A 73 4.61 -12.05 2.89
N LEU A 74 4.16 -10.99 2.21
CA LEU A 74 3.14 -10.08 2.75
C LEU A 74 1.77 -10.76 2.90
N ALA A 75 1.41 -11.64 1.97
CA ALA A 75 0.20 -12.45 2.06
C ALA A 75 0.27 -13.40 3.26
N SER A 76 1.42 -14.07 3.49
CA SER A 76 1.63 -14.90 4.67
C SER A 76 1.50 -14.08 5.96
N VAL A 77 2.10 -12.89 6.02
CA VAL A 77 1.93 -11.99 7.19
C VAL A 77 0.46 -11.64 7.42
N PHE A 78 -0.31 -11.38 6.36
CA PHE A 78 -1.75 -11.16 6.50
C PHE A 78 -2.48 -12.38 7.03
N VAL A 79 -2.13 -13.58 6.54
CA VAL A 79 -2.72 -14.85 7.00
C VAL A 79 -2.41 -15.12 8.46
N GLU A 80 -1.18 -14.92 8.91
CA GLU A 80 -0.79 -15.08 10.33
C GLU A 80 -1.56 -14.11 11.24
N VAL A 81 -1.75 -12.85 10.81
CA VAL A 81 -2.57 -11.89 11.57
C VAL A 81 -4.05 -12.30 11.56
N LEU A 82 -4.54 -12.83 10.44
CA LEU A 82 -5.90 -13.32 10.33
C LEU A 82 -6.14 -14.54 11.24
N ASP A 83 -5.20 -15.49 11.26
CA ASP A 83 -5.23 -16.69 12.09
C ASP A 83 -5.33 -16.32 13.57
N ALA A 84 -4.43 -15.46 14.05
CA ALA A 84 -4.46 -14.93 15.41
C ALA A 84 -5.78 -14.22 15.75
N VAL A 85 -6.42 -13.57 14.77
CA VAL A 85 -7.72 -12.90 14.95
C VAL A 85 -8.88 -13.88 15.02
N VAL A 86 -8.83 -14.97 14.25
CA VAL A 86 -9.86 -16.01 14.24
C VAL A 86 -9.77 -16.86 15.51
N ASP A 87 -8.56 -17.16 15.96
CA ASP A 87 -8.31 -18.01 17.14
C ASP A 87 -8.32 -17.23 18.46
N ASP A 88 -8.37 -15.89 18.42
CA ASP A 88 -8.34 -14.97 19.57
C ASP A 88 -7.12 -15.20 20.48
N ASP A 89 -5.95 -15.41 19.87
CA ASP A 89 -4.68 -15.71 20.55
C ASP A 89 -3.50 -14.85 20.04
N ASP A 90 -2.29 -15.18 20.51
CA ASP A 90 -1.01 -14.59 20.13
C ASP A 90 -0.99 -13.05 20.05
N LEU A 91 -1.14 -12.50 18.84
CA LEU A 91 -1.09 -11.06 18.56
C LEU A 91 -2.30 -10.31 19.13
N THR A 92 -3.44 -10.97 19.33
CA THR A 92 -4.66 -10.33 19.84
C THR A 92 -4.63 -10.11 21.35
N VAL A 93 -3.68 -10.70 22.07
CA VAL A 93 -3.51 -10.51 23.52
C VAL A 93 -3.34 -9.03 23.90
N ILE A 94 -2.78 -8.22 22.99
CA ILE A 94 -2.62 -6.77 23.22
C ILE A 94 -3.87 -5.95 22.85
N ASP A 95 -4.86 -6.53 22.18
CA ASP A 95 -5.94 -5.79 21.55
C ASP A 95 -6.83 -5.08 22.57
N ARG A 96 -7.44 -5.84 23.48
CA ARG A 96 -8.32 -5.29 24.52
C ARG A 96 -7.56 -4.39 25.50
N PRO A 97 -6.38 -4.78 26.03
CA PRO A 97 -5.61 -3.93 26.93
C PRO A 97 -5.20 -2.59 26.29
N ALA A 98 -4.81 -2.59 25.01
CA ALA A 98 -4.41 -1.36 24.33
C ALA A 98 -5.58 -0.39 24.17
N VAL A 99 -6.75 -0.88 23.74
CA VAL A 99 -7.95 -0.04 23.60
C VAL A 99 -8.40 0.51 24.95
N ALA A 100 -8.45 -0.33 25.98
CA ALA A 100 -8.85 0.08 27.33
C ALA A 100 -7.88 1.13 27.92
N TRP A 101 -6.57 0.94 27.75
CA TRP A 101 -5.57 1.91 28.19
C TRP A 101 -5.76 3.25 27.47
N LEU A 102 -5.94 3.24 26.15
CA LEU A 102 -6.16 4.46 25.38
C LEU A 102 -7.44 5.18 25.79
N ALA A 103 -8.54 4.44 26.01
CA ALA A 103 -9.81 4.98 26.47
C ALA A 103 -9.67 5.74 27.80
N GLY A 104 -8.90 5.21 28.76
CA GLY A 104 -8.63 5.84 30.05
C GLY A 104 -7.69 7.06 30.00
N HIS A 105 -6.96 7.28 28.90
CA HIS A 105 -5.96 8.34 28.76
C HIS A 105 -6.32 9.38 27.68
N ARG A 106 -7.58 9.42 27.22
CA ARG A 106 -8.01 10.41 26.22
C ARG A 106 -8.08 11.81 26.82
N THR A 107 -7.72 12.80 26.02
CA THR A 107 -7.96 14.21 26.33
C THR A 107 -8.78 14.84 25.19
N PRO A 108 -9.60 15.88 25.45
CA PRO A 108 -10.40 16.49 24.39
C PRO A 108 -9.57 16.97 23.20
N GLY A 109 -8.45 17.66 23.45
CA GLY A 109 -7.57 18.18 22.40
C GLY A 109 -6.95 17.09 21.53
N LEU A 110 -6.42 16.03 22.15
CA LEU A 110 -5.87 14.89 21.41
C LEU A 110 -6.96 14.14 20.65
N THR A 111 -8.15 14.03 21.22
CA THR A 111 -9.29 13.39 20.58
C THR A 111 -9.72 14.11 19.30
N HIS A 112 -9.85 15.45 19.34
CA HIS A 112 -10.15 16.22 18.12
C HIS A 112 -9.07 16.07 17.04
N LEU A 113 -7.79 16.04 17.44
CA LEU A 113 -6.70 15.80 16.51
C LEU A 113 -6.80 14.42 15.85
N GLN A 114 -7.10 13.37 16.63
CA GLN A 114 -7.23 12.00 16.11
C GLN A 114 -8.45 11.85 15.20
N ILE A 115 -9.55 12.56 15.49
CA ILE A 115 -10.70 12.65 14.58
C ILE A 115 -10.28 13.29 13.25
N ALA A 116 -9.61 14.45 13.29
CA ALA A 116 -9.15 15.10 12.07
C ALA A 116 -8.19 14.23 11.24
N ILE A 117 -7.27 13.53 11.90
CA ILE A 117 -6.36 12.58 11.25
C ILE A 117 -7.13 11.45 10.58
N THR A 118 -8.08 10.82 11.29
CA THR A 118 -8.82 9.69 10.70
C THR A 118 -9.73 10.12 9.55
N ASP A 119 -10.28 11.33 9.59
CA ASP A 119 -11.16 11.85 8.54
C ASP A 119 -10.39 12.07 7.23
N LEU A 120 -9.16 12.60 7.33
CA LEU A 120 -8.25 12.72 6.19
C LEU A 120 -7.85 11.35 5.60
N GLY A 121 -7.74 10.34 6.46
CA GLY A 121 -7.48 8.96 6.07
C GLY A 121 -8.70 8.15 5.68
N SER A 122 -9.88 8.76 5.63
CA SER A 122 -11.12 8.06 5.32
C SER A 122 -11.16 7.60 3.87
N ALA A 123 -11.83 6.48 3.62
CA ALA A 123 -12.04 5.97 2.27
C ALA A 123 -12.64 7.04 1.34
N VAL A 124 -13.59 7.84 1.83
CA VAL A 124 -14.22 8.91 1.06
C VAL A 124 -13.22 10.01 0.73
N ALA A 125 -12.50 10.55 1.73
CA ALA A 125 -11.53 11.61 1.51
C ALA A 125 -10.43 11.19 0.52
N LEU A 126 -9.90 9.99 0.69
CA LEU A 126 -8.86 9.43 -0.19
C LEU A 126 -9.39 9.14 -1.60
N THR A 127 -10.62 8.64 -1.72
CA THR A 127 -11.23 8.41 -3.04
C THR A 127 -11.44 9.73 -3.78
N VAL A 128 -11.95 10.77 -3.11
CA VAL A 128 -12.11 12.10 -3.71
C VAL A 128 -10.77 12.67 -4.15
N ALA A 129 -9.76 12.62 -3.27
CA ALA A 129 -8.41 13.09 -3.59
C ALA A 129 -7.79 12.30 -4.76
N ALA A 130 -7.96 10.97 -4.76
CA ALA A 130 -7.47 10.11 -5.83
C ALA A 130 -8.17 10.39 -7.15
N VAL A 131 -9.50 10.56 -7.18
CA VAL A 131 -10.25 10.90 -8.41
C VAL A 131 -9.75 12.21 -9.01
N ILE A 132 -9.57 13.25 -8.19
CA ILE A 132 -9.06 14.56 -8.64
C ILE A 132 -7.63 14.41 -9.18
N ALA A 133 -6.74 13.76 -8.45
CA ALA A 133 -5.35 13.56 -8.84
C ALA A 133 -5.21 12.71 -10.11
N VAL A 134 -5.96 11.61 -10.19
CA VAL A 134 -6.02 10.72 -11.35
C VAL A 134 -6.52 11.49 -12.57
N ALA A 135 -7.61 12.26 -12.46
CA ALA A 135 -8.13 13.05 -13.57
C ALA A 135 -7.10 14.09 -14.05
N ALA A 136 -6.45 14.80 -13.12
CA ALA A 136 -5.42 15.78 -13.46
C ALA A 136 -4.21 15.14 -14.15
N VAL A 137 -3.70 14.01 -13.65
CA VAL A 137 -2.56 13.29 -14.25
C VAL A 137 -2.96 12.67 -15.60
N ALA A 138 -4.14 12.06 -15.71
CA ALA A 138 -4.64 11.49 -16.96
C ALA A 138 -4.78 12.57 -18.05
N TRP A 139 -5.30 13.76 -17.68
CA TRP A 139 -5.38 14.90 -18.59
C TRP A 139 -4.00 15.41 -19.02
N ARG A 140 -3.07 15.56 -18.06
CA ARG A 140 -1.70 16.03 -18.31
C ARG A 140 -0.88 15.07 -19.17
N THR A 141 -1.03 13.77 -18.92
CA THR A 141 -0.29 12.69 -19.60
C THR A 141 -0.99 12.17 -20.84
N ARG A 142 -2.24 12.60 -21.10
CA ARG A 142 -3.10 12.13 -22.21
C ARG A 142 -3.23 10.61 -22.22
N SER A 143 -3.26 9.99 -21.04
CA SER A 143 -3.23 8.54 -20.86
C SER A 143 -4.32 8.06 -19.90
N TRP A 144 -4.92 6.92 -20.21
CA TRP A 144 -5.88 6.23 -19.33
C TRP A 144 -5.20 5.40 -18.23
N TYR A 145 -3.89 5.24 -18.29
CA TYR A 145 -3.14 4.43 -17.33
C TYR A 145 -3.34 4.84 -15.86
N PRO A 146 -3.33 6.14 -15.48
CA PRO A 146 -3.64 6.56 -14.11
C PRO A 146 -5.05 6.18 -13.66
N VAL A 147 -6.03 6.18 -14.58
CA VAL A 147 -7.43 5.82 -14.30
C VAL A 147 -7.52 4.34 -13.97
N VAL A 148 -6.95 3.49 -14.83
CA VAL A 148 -6.89 2.04 -14.60
C VAL A 148 -6.19 1.73 -13.28
N LEU A 149 -5.05 2.39 -13.00
CA LEU A 149 -4.33 2.18 -11.75
C LEU A 149 -5.15 2.62 -10.53
N GLY A 150 -5.85 3.75 -10.59
CA GLY A 150 -6.69 4.22 -9.49
C GLY A 150 -7.84 3.26 -9.18
N VAL A 151 -8.50 2.73 -10.22
CA VAL A 151 -9.58 1.74 -10.07
C VAL A 151 -9.05 0.43 -9.48
N LEU A 152 -7.95 -0.10 -10.04
CA LEU A 152 -7.37 -1.36 -9.57
C LEU A 152 -6.80 -1.25 -8.15
N THR A 153 -6.20 -0.11 -7.79
CA THR A 153 -5.61 0.05 -6.45
C THR A 153 -6.68 0.30 -5.40
N LEU A 154 -7.40 1.43 -5.47
CA LEU A 154 -8.37 1.80 -4.44
C LEU A 154 -9.74 1.15 -4.63
N GLY A 155 -10.26 1.12 -5.86
CA GLY A 155 -11.61 0.61 -6.12
C GLY A 155 -11.75 -0.88 -5.77
N VAL A 156 -10.86 -1.70 -6.30
CA VAL A 156 -10.88 -3.16 -6.05
C VAL A 156 -10.52 -3.49 -4.59
N LEU A 157 -9.57 -2.76 -3.97
CA LEU A 157 -9.23 -2.96 -2.55
C LEU A 157 -10.46 -2.82 -1.65
N GLN A 158 -11.31 -1.84 -1.90
CA GLN A 158 -12.50 -1.60 -1.09
C GLN A 158 -13.47 -2.78 -1.14
N LEU A 159 -13.61 -3.42 -2.31
CA LEU A 159 -14.39 -4.63 -2.46
C LEU A 159 -13.77 -5.81 -1.69
N ILE A 160 -12.45 -5.96 -1.76
CA ILE A 160 -11.72 -7.01 -1.03
C ILE A 160 -11.90 -6.83 0.49
N VAL A 161 -11.70 -5.60 1.00
CA VAL A 161 -11.87 -5.28 2.43
C VAL A 161 -13.30 -5.55 2.88
N TYR A 162 -14.30 -5.15 2.08
CA TYR A 162 -15.70 -5.41 2.38
C TYR A 162 -15.99 -6.91 2.43
N ALA A 163 -15.56 -7.67 1.43
CA ALA A 163 -15.77 -9.12 1.40
C ALA A 163 -15.14 -9.82 2.61
N ILE A 164 -13.90 -9.48 2.97
CA ILE A 164 -13.24 -10.09 4.13
C ILE A 164 -13.99 -9.74 5.42
N LYS A 165 -14.45 -8.50 5.58
CA LYS A 165 -15.25 -8.10 6.76
C LYS A 165 -16.48 -8.97 6.94
N GLU A 166 -17.23 -9.19 5.87
CA GLU A 166 -18.44 -10.01 5.92
C GLU A 166 -18.16 -11.49 6.18
N ILE A 167 -17.01 -12.01 5.70
CA ILE A 167 -16.62 -13.40 5.93
C ILE A 167 -16.16 -13.62 7.37
N ILE A 168 -15.35 -12.70 7.92
CA ILE A 168 -14.74 -12.86 9.25
C ILE A 168 -15.71 -12.48 10.36
N GLY A 169 -16.55 -11.47 10.16
CA GLY A 169 -17.61 -11.15 11.12
C GLY A 169 -17.11 -10.66 12.48
N ARG A 170 -15.86 -10.18 12.59
CA ARG A 170 -15.27 -9.77 13.88
C ARG A 170 -15.96 -8.54 14.47
N ASP A 171 -16.39 -8.64 15.72
CA ASP A 171 -16.94 -7.52 16.49
C ASP A 171 -15.91 -6.41 16.73
N ARG A 172 -16.41 -5.18 16.88
CA ARG A 172 -15.61 -3.99 17.22
C ARG A 172 -15.36 -3.91 18.73
N PRO A 173 -14.41 -3.08 19.18
CA PRO A 173 -14.26 -2.77 20.59
C PRO A 173 -15.56 -2.20 21.19
N ASN A 174 -15.72 -2.35 22.51
CA ASN A 174 -16.96 -2.08 23.22
C ASN A 174 -17.52 -0.68 22.92
N PRO A 175 -18.84 -0.52 22.71
CA PRO A 175 -19.44 0.79 22.37
C PRO A 175 -19.08 1.95 23.32
N PRO A 176 -18.98 1.77 24.66
CA PRO A 176 -18.55 2.84 25.56
C PRO A 176 -17.14 3.37 25.28
N ASP A 177 -16.27 2.56 24.67
CA ASP A 177 -14.91 2.95 24.32
C ASP A 177 -14.85 3.66 22.95
N GLN A 178 -15.94 3.69 22.18
CA GLN A 178 -15.98 4.29 20.84
C GLN A 178 -16.26 5.80 20.93
N VAL A 179 -15.33 6.59 20.38
CA VAL A 179 -15.48 8.04 20.29
C VAL A 179 -16.30 8.45 19.06
N VAL A 180 -16.25 7.62 18.00
CA VAL A 180 -16.96 7.86 16.74
C VAL A 180 -17.71 6.60 16.34
N THR A 181 -18.90 6.76 15.76
CA THR A 181 -19.70 5.63 15.29
C THR A 181 -19.04 5.00 14.07
N ALA A 182 -18.84 3.68 14.10
CA ALA A 182 -18.37 2.92 12.96
C ALA A 182 -19.31 1.76 12.67
N ALA A 183 -19.80 1.67 11.43
CA ALA A 183 -20.70 0.60 11.00
C ALA A 183 -19.93 -0.67 10.58
N GLY A 184 -20.62 -1.81 10.61
CA GLY A 184 -20.11 -3.12 10.17
C GLY A 184 -18.98 -3.69 11.03
N TYR A 185 -18.35 -4.76 10.53
CA TYR A 185 -17.32 -5.52 11.25
C TYR A 185 -15.97 -4.81 11.38
N SER A 186 -15.18 -5.24 12.37
CA SER A 186 -13.89 -4.64 12.70
C SER A 186 -12.77 -5.06 11.73
N PHE A 187 -12.57 -6.37 11.55
CA PHE A 187 -11.41 -6.89 10.82
C PHE A 187 -11.66 -7.04 9.31
N PRO A 188 -10.70 -6.68 8.44
CA PRO A 188 -9.55 -5.81 8.72
C PRO A 188 -9.98 -4.33 8.78
N SER A 189 -9.12 -3.46 9.31
CA SER A 189 -9.36 -2.02 9.32
C SER A 189 -9.33 -1.45 7.90
N GLY A 190 -10.50 -1.02 7.41
CA GLY A 190 -10.63 -0.40 6.09
C GLY A 190 -9.93 0.96 5.97
N HIS A 191 -9.89 1.75 7.06
CA HIS A 191 -9.12 3.01 7.08
C HIS A 191 -7.61 2.74 6.98
N SER A 192 -7.11 1.68 7.64
CA SER A 192 -5.70 1.31 7.58
C SER A 192 -5.31 0.84 6.18
N ALA A 193 -6.10 -0.03 5.56
CA ALA A 193 -5.88 -0.47 4.18
C ALA A 193 -6.01 0.68 3.17
N SER A 194 -7.08 1.48 3.27
CA SER A 194 -7.35 2.59 2.34
C SER A 194 -6.31 3.69 2.43
N SER A 195 -5.89 4.09 3.65
CA SER A 195 -4.85 5.10 3.82
C SER A 195 -3.52 4.66 3.24
N LEU A 196 -3.12 3.42 3.48
CA LEU A 196 -1.90 2.85 2.91
C LEU A 196 -1.92 2.90 1.38
N VAL A 197 -2.96 2.35 0.75
CA VAL A 197 -3.06 2.28 -0.71
C VAL A 197 -3.31 3.64 -1.34
N GLY A 198 -4.15 4.47 -0.71
CA GLY A 198 -4.54 5.78 -1.21
C GLY A 198 -3.40 6.79 -1.15
N PHE A 199 -2.70 6.88 -0.02
CA PHE A 199 -1.53 7.75 0.08
C PHE A 199 -0.40 7.26 -0.84
N ALA A 200 -0.23 5.94 -1.02
CA ALA A 200 0.73 5.40 -1.97
C ALA A 200 0.39 5.76 -3.42
N LEU A 201 -0.88 5.64 -3.81
CA LEU A 201 -1.35 6.04 -5.12
C LEU A 201 -1.11 7.54 -5.36
N LEU A 202 -1.46 8.40 -4.41
CA LEU A 202 -1.25 9.84 -4.52
C LEU A 202 0.24 10.20 -4.65
N ALA A 203 1.10 9.61 -3.82
CA ALA A 203 2.55 9.80 -3.91
C ALA A 203 3.11 9.34 -5.27
N TRP A 204 2.64 8.19 -5.76
CA TRP A 204 3.04 7.66 -7.06
C TRP A 204 2.58 8.58 -8.22
N LEU A 205 1.36 9.12 -8.16
CA LEU A 205 0.84 10.07 -9.15
C LEU A 205 1.67 11.37 -9.17
N VAL A 206 2.10 11.88 -8.02
CA VAL A 206 3.04 13.02 -7.97
C VAL A 206 4.37 12.66 -8.63
N CYS A 207 4.90 11.47 -8.36
CA CYS A 207 6.15 11.00 -8.96
C CYS A 207 6.07 10.86 -10.50
N MET A 208 4.88 10.67 -11.08
CA MET A 208 4.70 10.69 -12.54
C MET A 208 4.90 12.09 -13.15
N LEU A 209 4.65 13.15 -12.37
CA LEU A 209 4.64 14.53 -12.87
C LEU A 209 5.99 15.23 -12.73
N THR A 210 6.93 14.66 -11.98
CA THR A 210 8.24 15.29 -11.71
C THR A 210 9.35 14.25 -11.61
N SER A 211 10.56 14.62 -12.01
CA SER A 211 11.78 13.81 -11.85
C SER A 211 12.59 14.17 -10.59
N ASN A 212 12.11 15.13 -9.78
CA ASN A 212 12.82 15.60 -8.60
C ASN A 212 12.82 14.56 -7.47
N ARG A 213 13.99 13.98 -7.19
CA ARG A 213 14.17 12.93 -6.17
C ARG A 213 13.85 13.39 -4.74
N THR A 214 14.06 14.67 -4.43
CA THR A 214 13.70 15.24 -3.13
C THR A 214 12.19 15.24 -2.97
N VAL A 215 11.45 15.68 -4.00
CA VAL A 215 9.98 15.64 -3.98
C VAL A 215 9.49 14.21 -3.79
N TRP A 216 10.10 13.24 -4.49
CA TRP A 216 9.75 11.83 -4.33
C TRP A 216 9.92 11.36 -2.90
N ALA A 217 11.11 11.57 -2.31
CA ALA A 217 11.37 11.18 -0.93
C ALA A 217 10.37 11.82 0.03
N THR A 218 10.08 13.12 -0.13
CA THR A 218 9.13 13.85 0.72
C THR A 218 7.72 13.27 0.64
N VAL A 219 7.18 13.06 -0.57
CA VAL A 219 5.79 12.56 -0.70
C VAL A 219 5.65 11.14 -0.18
N TRP A 220 6.68 10.31 -0.36
CA TRP A 220 6.66 8.95 0.14
C TRP A 220 6.79 8.89 1.67
N VAL A 221 7.68 9.70 2.27
CA VAL A 221 7.74 9.83 3.74
C VAL A 221 6.42 10.34 4.31
N ALA A 222 5.82 11.36 3.70
CA ALA A 222 4.53 11.89 4.12
C ALA A 222 3.42 10.85 4.04
N ALA A 223 3.39 10.05 2.97
CA ALA A 223 2.40 9.00 2.79
C ALA A 223 2.54 7.85 3.81
N ALA A 224 3.78 7.45 4.13
CA ALA A 224 4.05 6.46 5.18
C ALA A 224 3.64 6.99 6.57
N ALA A 225 4.02 8.24 6.89
CA ALA A 225 3.64 8.88 8.15
C ALA A 225 2.12 9.01 8.28
N GLY A 226 1.43 9.45 7.22
CA GLY A 226 -0.03 9.54 7.18
C GLY A 226 -0.70 8.19 7.41
N THR A 227 -0.20 7.13 6.78
CA THR A 227 -0.71 5.75 6.96
C THR A 227 -0.63 5.30 8.41
N VAL A 228 0.52 5.52 9.06
CA VAL A 228 0.73 5.18 10.47
C VAL A 228 -0.20 5.98 11.37
N LEU A 229 -0.25 7.31 11.18
CA LEU A 229 -1.10 8.20 11.97
C LEU A 229 -2.58 7.81 11.86
N VAL A 230 -3.07 7.50 10.65
CA VAL A 230 -4.44 7.04 10.43
C VAL A 230 -4.68 5.72 11.16
N GLY A 231 -3.81 4.71 11.02
CA GLY A 231 -3.98 3.44 11.73
C GLY A 231 -4.03 3.61 13.25
N LEU A 232 -3.11 4.40 13.82
CA LEU A 232 -3.07 4.68 15.26
C LEU A 232 -4.33 5.42 15.73
N SER A 233 -4.85 6.36 14.92
CA SER A 233 -6.09 7.07 15.24
C SER A 233 -7.28 6.12 15.40
N ARG A 234 -7.33 5.01 14.64
CA ARG A 234 -8.43 4.03 14.73
C ARG A 234 -8.45 3.27 16.04
N VAL A 235 -7.28 2.92 16.56
CA VAL A 235 -7.14 2.30 17.88
C VAL A 235 -7.42 3.33 18.98
N TYR A 236 -6.88 4.54 18.84
CA TYR A 236 -7.13 5.65 19.77
C TYR A 236 -8.62 5.95 19.92
N LEU A 237 -9.37 5.99 18.83
CA LEU A 237 -10.82 6.27 18.82
C LEU A 237 -11.68 5.07 19.24
N GLY A 238 -11.06 3.92 19.53
CA GLY A 238 -11.73 2.72 20.05
C GLY A 238 -12.59 1.97 19.03
N VAL A 239 -12.38 2.20 17.74
CA VAL A 239 -13.21 1.62 16.67
C VAL A 239 -12.56 0.42 15.99
N HIS A 240 -11.27 0.18 16.24
CA HIS A 240 -10.52 -0.98 15.76
C HIS A 240 -9.50 -1.41 16.82
N TYR A 241 -9.17 -2.70 16.80
CA TYR A 241 -8.07 -3.26 17.54
C TYR A 241 -6.73 -3.06 16.81
N PRO A 242 -5.58 -3.08 17.53
CA PRO A 242 -4.24 -3.13 16.92
C PRO A 242 -4.10 -4.18 15.81
N SER A 243 -4.57 -5.41 16.04
CA SER A 243 -4.53 -6.48 15.03
C SER A 243 -5.35 -6.17 13.78
N ASP A 244 -6.50 -5.46 13.90
CA ASP A 244 -7.27 -5.01 12.73
C ASP A 244 -6.48 -4.02 11.86
N VAL A 245 -5.71 -3.15 12.51
CA VAL A 245 -4.85 -2.16 11.84
C VAL A 245 -3.70 -2.86 11.12
N LEU A 246 -3.04 -3.81 11.79
CA LEU A 246 -1.97 -4.62 11.21
C LEU A 246 -2.47 -5.44 10.02
N GLY A 247 -3.63 -6.10 10.14
CA GLY A 247 -4.26 -6.84 9.05
C GLY A 247 -4.62 -5.93 7.87
N GLY A 248 -5.13 -4.73 8.15
CA GLY A 248 -5.40 -3.72 7.12
C GLY A 248 -4.13 -3.28 6.36
N TRP A 249 -3.02 -3.05 7.07
CA TRP A 249 -1.75 -2.71 6.43
C TRP A 249 -1.15 -3.88 5.65
N ALA A 250 -1.14 -5.09 6.21
CA ALA A 250 -0.63 -6.28 5.53
C ALA A 250 -1.42 -6.57 4.24
N LEU A 251 -2.75 -6.47 4.28
CA LEU A 251 -3.62 -6.58 3.10
C LEU A 251 -3.31 -5.49 2.07
N GLY A 252 -3.22 -4.23 2.50
CA GLY A 252 -2.93 -3.10 1.61
C GLY A 252 -1.56 -3.22 0.93
N LEU A 253 -0.52 -3.62 1.66
CA LEU A 253 0.81 -3.87 1.11
C LEU A 253 0.82 -5.03 0.12
N THR A 254 0.16 -6.14 0.47
CA THR A 254 0.02 -7.29 -0.43
C THR A 254 -0.65 -6.88 -1.73
N TRP A 255 -1.73 -6.09 -1.65
CA TRP A 255 -2.45 -5.61 -2.82
C TRP A 255 -1.58 -4.70 -3.70
N LEU A 256 -0.85 -3.75 -3.10
CA LEU A 256 0.10 -2.92 -3.85
C LEU A 256 1.19 -3.76 -4.53
N ALA A 257 1.72 -4.78 -3.85
CA ALA A 257 2.72 -5.68 -4.40
C ALA A 257 2.17 -6.53 -5.57
N VAL A 258 0.91 -6.94 -5.52
CA VAL A 258 0.23 -7.62 -6.63
C VAL A 258 0.08 -6.69 -7.83
N ILE A 259 -0.46 -5.49 -7.62
CA ILE A 259 -0.62 -4.48 -8.69
C ILE A 259 0.73 -4.11 -9.29
N ALA A 260 1.75 -4.05 -8.44
CA ALA A 260 3.13 -3.81 -8.82
C ALA A 260 3.66 -4.83 -9.83
N VAL A 261 3.63 -6.11 -9.47
CA VAL A 261 4.06 -7.21 -10.33
C VAL A 261 3.21 -7.25 -11.60
N ALA A 262 1.89 -7.11 -11.50
CA ALA A 262 0.97 -7.14 -12.64
C ALA A 262 1.28 -6.02 -13.65
N THR A 263 1.51 -4.80 -13.16
CA THR A 263 1.90 -3.65 -13.97
C THR A 263 3.21 -3.90 -14.69
N ARG A 264 4.20 -4.49 -14.01
CA ARG A 264 5.50 -4.79 -14.61
C ARG A 264 5.38 -5.81 -15.73
N VAL A 265 4.64 -6.90 -15.51
CA VAL A 265 4.36 -7.92 -16.53
C VAL A 265 3.64 -7.31 -17.74
N TRP A 266 2.66 -6.44 -17.50
CA TRP A 266 1.94 -5.75 -18.57
C TRP A 266 2.87 -4.87 -19.42
N GLN A 267 3.75 -4.09 -18.78
CA GLN A 267 4.75 -3.26 -19.49
C GLN A 267 5.71 -4.09 -20.33
N MET A 268 6.18 -5.25 -19.81
CA MET A 268 7.05 -6.15 -20.56
C MET A 268 6.37 -6.72 -21.81
N ARG A 269 5.08 -7.10 -21.70
CA ARG A 269 4.29 -7.61 -22.83
C ARG A 269 3.97 -6.54 -23.86
N ALA A 270 3.75 -5.30 -23.42
CA ALA A 270 3.54 -4.18 -24.34
C ALA A 270 4.81 -3.91 -25.17
N ALA A 271 5.97 -3.88 -24.51
CA ALA A 271 7.25 -3.66 -25.18
C ALA A 271 7.60 -4.77 -26.19
N SER A 272 7.25 -6.04 -25.93
CA SER A 272 7.50 -7.13 -26.87
C SER A 272 6.63 -7.07 -28.12
N ARG A 273 5.44 -6.45 -28.05
CA ARG A 273 4.53 -6.29 -29.20
C ARG A 273 4.96 -5.17 -30.14
N GLU A 274 5.64 -4.16 -29.65
CA GLU A 274 6.17 -3.06 -30.48
C GLU A 274 7.40 -3.47 -31.30
N THR A 275 8.08 -4.55 -30.90
CA THR A 275 9.29 -5.06 -31.56
C THR A 275 9.03 -6.20 -32.55
N ALA A 276 7.81 -6.72 -32.62
CA ALA A 276 7.39 -7.82 -33.49
C ALA A 276 6.66 -7.29 -34.73
#